data_AF-A0A821C8G8-F1
#
_entry.id   AF-A0A821C8G8-F1
#
_cell.length_a   1.000
_cell.length_b   1.000
_cell.length_c   1.000
_cell.angle_alpha   90.00
_cell.angle_beta   90.00
_cell.angle_gamma   90.00
#
_symmetry.space_group_name_H-M   'P 1'
#
loop_
_entity.id
_entity.type
_entity.pdbx_description
1 polymer ?
#
loop_
_entity_poly.entity_id
_entity_poly.type
_entity_poly.pdbx_seq_one_letter_code
_entity_poly.pdbx_strand_id
1 'polypeptide(L)'
;MSAPGTVQTNWTGTWYGETEAYPEGAVGACWNVTFEIGPYQMVDNSCATWRSVFKQNGTIKLTKDNRFCRGRGPDDLYIYEGNGSEKVAVQWIHNVLVSSFKYKGVFAVASMRMRGDILQEEILITDDKPAIKNVMVSFIDYTIDMSNLL
;
A
#
# COMPACT_ATOMS: atom_id res chain seq x y z
N MET A 1 -16.48 14.47 20.65
CA MET A 1 -15.83 13.15 20.75
C MET A 1 -16.43 12.29 19.66
N SER A 2 -15.70 12.05 18.57
CA SER A 2 -16.16 11.20 17.47
C SER A 2 -16.04 9.73 17.89
N ALA A 3 -17.04 8.92 17.56
CA ALA A 3 -17.05 7.49 17.90
C ALA A 3 -15.80 6.76 17.35
N PRO A 4 -15.29 5.73 18.05
CA PRO A 4 -14.23 4.88 17.53
C PRO A 4 -14.67 4.33 16.18
N GLY A 5 -13.81 4.51 15.18
CA GLY A 5 -14.12 4.34 13.77
C GLY A 5 -14.82 3.02 13.47
N THR A 6 -15.89 3.10 12.68
CA THR A 6 -16.52 1.97 12.01
C THR A 6 -15.45 1.08 11.40
N VAL A 7 -15.45 -0.18 11.85
CA VAL A 7 -14.50 -1.22 11.51
C VAL A 7 -14.24 -1.28 10.00
N GLN A 8 -12.96 -1.32 9.61
CA GLN A 8 -12.44 -1.40 8.23
C GLN A 8 -12.70 -2.75 7.53
N THR A 9 -13.80 -3.42 7.85
CA THR A 9 -14.17 -4.72 7.28
C THR A 9 -14.50 -4.67 5.79
N ASN A 10 -14.67 -3.47 5.22
CA ASN A 10 -14.94 -3.28 3.80
C ASN A 10 -13.69 -3.33 2.91
N TRP A 11 -12.50 -3.55 3.48
CA TRP A 11 -11.26 -3.64 2.72
C TRP A 11 -10.94 -5.05 2.23
N THR A 12 -11.77 -6.06 2.52
CA THR A 12 -11.52 -7.44 2.06
C THR A 12 -12.10 -7.68 0.68
N GLY A 13 -11.29 -8.20 -0.24
CA GLY A 13 -11.72 -8.43 -1.62
C GLY A 13 -10.57 -8.51 -2.62
N THR A 14 -10.93 -8.40 -3.90
CA THR A 14 -9.99 -8.37 -5.01
C THR A 14 -10.31 -7.20 -5.92
N TRP A 15 -9.30 -6.39 -6.22
CA TRP A 15 -9.41 -5.23 -7.09
C TRP A 15 -8.50 -5.37 -8.30
N TYR A 16 -8.94 -4.78 -9.40
CA TYR A 16 -8.24 -4.76 -10.66
C TYR A 16 -8.11 -3.33 -11.16
N GLY A 17 -6.93 -2.94 -11.61
CA GLY A 17 -6.71 -1.64 -12.21
C GLY A 17 -5.43 -1.59 -13.02
N GLU A 18 -5.09 -0.39 -13.45
CA GLU A 18 -3.87 -0.10 -14.18
C GLU A 18 -3.04 0.92 -13.39
N THR A 19 -1.71 0.78 -13.46
CA THR A 19 -0.79 1.81 -13.01
C THR A 19 0.08 2.26 -14.17
N GLU A 20 0.26 3.58 -14.28
CA GLU A 20 1.06 4.21 -15.33
C GLU A 20 2.57 4.14 -15.05
N ALA A 21 2.95 3.67 -13.86
CA ALA A 21 4.34 3.53 -13.50
C ALA A 21 4.62 2.52 -12.38
N TYR A 22 5.84 2.00 -12.45
CA TYR A 22 6.39 1.02 -11.54
C TYR A 22 7.30 1.70 -10.51
N PRO A 23 7.32 1.27 -9.23
CA PRO A 23 8.20 1.85 -8.21
C PRO A 23 9.69 1.81 -8.56
N GLU A 24 10.13 0.89 -9.44
CA GLU A 24 11.55 0.75 -9.84
C GLU A 24 11.86 1.20 -11.28
N GLY A 25 11.06 2.09 -11.88
CA GLY A 25 11.62 3.05 -12.83
C GLY A 25 11.32 2.88 -14.32
N ALA A 26 10.18 2.33 -14.73
CA ALA A 26 9.68 2.52 -16.09
C ALA A 26 8.45 3.43 -16.08
N VAL A 27 8.69 4.75 -16.09
CA VAL A 27 7.66 5.75 -16.34
C VAL A 27 7.10 5.53 -17.76
N GLY A 28 5.79 5.36 -17.90
CA GLY A 28 5.10 5.27 -19.19
C GLY A 28 4.77 3.86 -19.68
N ALA A 29 5.09 2.80 -18.93
CA ALA A 29 4.53 1.48 -19.19
C ALA A 29 3.25 1.31 -18.36
N CYS A 30 2.12 1.05 -19.00
CA CYS A 30 0.90 0.65 -18.29
C CYS A 30 1.05 -0.78 -17.76
N TRP A 31 0.73 -0.99 -16.48
CA TRP A 31 0.75 -2.29 -15.83
C TRP A 31 -0.63 -2.64 -15.32
N ASN A 32 -1.10 -3.85 -15.66
CA ASN A 32 -2.28 -4.40 -15.03
C ASN A 32 -1.93 -4.86 -13.62
N VAL A 33 -2.71 -4.42 -12.65
CA VAL A 33 -2.55 -4.74 -11.24
C VAL A 33 -3.77 -5.53 -10.78
N THR A 34 -3.52 -6.65 -10.12
CA THR A 34 -4.53 -7.33 -9.29
C THR A 34 -4.09 -7.21 -7.85
N PHE A 35 -4.96 -6.70 -6.99
CA PHE A 35 -4.69 -6.51 -5.57
C PHE A 35 -5.72 -7.27 -4.74
N GLU A 36 -5.27 -8.18 -3.90
CA GLU A 36 -6.07 -9.04 -3.04
C GLU A 36 -5.81 -8.67 -1.58
N ILE A 37 -6.86 -8.31 -0.85
CA ILE A 37 -6.78 -7.98 0.57
C ILE A 37 -7.56 -9.01 1.37
N GLY A 38 -6.87 -9.70 2.28
CA GLY A 38 -7.48 -10.60 3.24
C GLY A 38 -8.28 -9.89 4.34
N PRO A 39 -8.85 -10.66 5.29
CA PRO A 39 -9.65 -10.11 6.39
C PRO A 39 -8.86 -9.17 7.29
N TYR A 40 -9.53 -8.15 7.83
CA TYR A 40 -8.94 -7.32 8.88
C TYR A 40 -8.64 -8.13 10.15
N GLN A 41 -7.48 -7.89 10.77
CA GLN A 41 -7.00 -8.66 11.92
C GLN A 41 -7.54 -8.09 13.24
N MET A 42 -8.53 -8.75 13.82
CA MET A 42 -9.14 -8.37 15.11
C MET A 42 -8.41 -8.95 16.32
N VAL A 43 -7.52 -9.93 16.11
CA VAL A 43 -6.81 -10.65 17.16
C VAL A 43 -5.35 -10.21 17.18
N ASP A 44 -4.80 -10.02 18.37
CA ASP A 44 -3.38 -9.70 18.52
C ASP A 44 -2.49 -10.84 18.02
N ASN A 45 -1.34 -10.50 17.45
CA ASN A 45 -0.37 -11.42 16.82
C ASN A 45 -0.96 -12.26 15.67
N SER A 46 -1.91 -11.69 14.92
CA SER A 46 -2.49 -12.33 13.74
C SER A 46 -2.19 -11.54 12.46
N CYS A 47 -2.23 -12.22 11.31
CA CYS A 47 -1.91 -11.67 10.01
C CYS A 47 -2.90 -12.15 8.95
N ALA A 48 -3.25 -11.26 8.01
CA ALA A 48 -3.92 -11.59 6.76
C ALA A 48 -2.96 -11.44 5.58
N THR A 49 -3.12 -12.33 4.60
CA THR A 49 -2.41 -12.24 3.33
C THR A 49 -2.93 -11.08 2.51
N TRP A 50 -2.02 -10.26 2.00
CA TRP A 50 -2.27 -9.22 1.02
C TRP A 50 -1.39 -9.53 -0.19
N ARG A 51 -1.96 -9.62 -1.38
CA ARG A 51 -1.22 -10.02 -2.59
C ARG A 51 -1.42 -9.02 -3.70
N SER A 52 -0.32 -8.65 -4.36
CA SER A 52 -0.35 -7.80 -5.55
C SER A 52 0.32 -8.52 -6.71
N VAL A 53 -0.36 -8.60 -7.86
CA VAL A 53 0.19 -9.18 -9.08
C VAL A 53 0.26 -8.10 -10.14
N PHE A 54 1.47 -7.84 -10.65
CA PHE A 54 1.73 -6.87 -11.70
C PHE A 54 1.99 -7.60 -13.02
N LYS A 55 1.21 -7.27 -14.04
CA LYS A 55 1.33 -7.85 -15.39
C LYS A 55 1.63 -6.75 -16.41
N GLN A 56 2.51 -7.08 -17.34
CA GLN A 56 2.80 -6.27 -18.51
C GLN A 56 2.59 -7.13 -19.76
N ASN A 57 1.75 -6.67 -20.69
CA ASN A 57 1.37 -7.41 -21.89
C ASN A 57 0.93 -8.86 -21.58
N GLY A 58 0.08 -9.02 -20.55
CA GLY A 58 -0.43 -10.32 -20.10
C GLY A 58 0.56 -11.19 -19.33
N THR A 59 1.85 -10.84 -19.30
CA THR A 59 2.90 -11.62 -18.60
C THR A 59 3.05 -11.12 -17.17
N ILE A 60 3.07 -12.03 -16.18
CA ILE A 60 3.39 -11.70 -14.80
C ILE A 60 4.86 -11.28 -14.74
N LYS A 61 5.09 -10.08 -14.21
CA LYS A 61 6.43 -9.50 -14.04
C LYS A 61 6.83 -9.43 -12.57
N LEU A 62 5.86 -9.24 -11.69
CA LEU A 62 6.07 -9.22 -10.25
C LEU A 62 4.85 -9.77 -9.53
N THR A 63 5.11 -10.50 -8.45
CA THR A 63 4.13 -10.81 -7.41
C THR A 63 4.69 -10.30 -6.10
N LYS A 64 3.90 -9.53 -5.35
CA LYS A 64 4.20 -9.13 -3.98
C LYS A 64 3.28 -9.89 -3.05
N ASP A 65 3.85 -10.78 -2.24
CA ASP A 65 3.14 -11.50 -1.19
C ASP A 65 3.44 -10.82 0.15
N ASN A 66 2.52 -9.96 0.55
CA ASN A 66 2.59 -9.18 1.78
C ASN A 66 1.70 -9.81 2.86
N ARG A 67 1.93 -9.44 4.12
CA ARG A 67 1.04 -9.80 5.24
C ARG A 67 0.73 -8.58 6.07
N PHE A 68 -0.54 -8.19 6.13
CA PHE A 68 -1.00 -7.17 7.07
C PHE A 68 -1.27 -7.81 8.42
N CYS A 69 -0.61 -7.31 9.45
CA CYS A 69 -0.58 -7.92 10.77
C CYS A 69 -0.95 -6.93 11.85
N ARG A 70 -1.52 -7.49 12.92
CA ARG A 70 -1.74 -6.81 14.19
C ARG A 70 -0.82 -7.41 15.23
N GLY A 71 -0.04 -6.56 15.89
CA GLY A 71 0.85 -6.93 16.98
C GLY A 71 0.13 -6.93 18.32
N ARG A 72 0.66 -6.21 19.31
CA ARG A 72 0.11 -6.16 20.67
C ARG A 72 -0.75 -4.92 20.87
N GLY A 73 -2.01 -5.03 20.46
CA GLY A 73 -3.01 -3.97 20.61
C GLY A 73 -3.54 -3.48 19.27
N PRO A 74 -4.62 -2.66 19.30
CA PRO A 74 -5.33 -2.22 18.11
C PRO A 74 -4.53 -1.28 17.19
N ASP A 75 -3.54 -0.57 17.75
CA ASP A 75 -2.74 0.43 17.02
C ASP A 75 -1.36 -0.10 16.59
N ASP A 76 -0.96 -1.29 17.03
CA ASP A 76 0.30 -1.93 16.59
C ASP A 76 0.05 -2.67 15.28
N LEU A 77 -0.06 -1.91 14.19
CA LEU A 77 -0.30 -2.44 12.85
C LEU A 77 0.98 -2.37 12.01
N TYR A 78 1.20 -3.40 11.21
CA TYR A 78 2.34 -3.44 10.30
C TYR A 78 2.10 -4.36 9.11
N ILE A 79 2.83 -4.11 8.04
CA ILE A 79 2.89 -4.97 6.86
C ILE A 79 4.26 -5.64 6.84
N TYR A 80 4.26 -6.96 6.66
CA TYR A 80 5.45 -7.69 6.27
C TYR A 80 5.55 -7.71 4.75
N GLU A 81 6.59 -7.10 4.20
CA GLU A 81 6.88 -7.13 2.77
C GLU A 81 7.87 -8.25 2.42
N GLY A 82 7.83 -8.70 1.15
CA GLY A 82 8.87 -9.52 0.53
C GLY A 82 9.22 -10.81 1.28
N ASN A 83 8.33 -11.81 1.25
CA ASN A 83 8.48 -13.08 1.99
C ASN A 83 8.64 -12.93 3.52
N GLY A 84 8.40 -11.73 4.06
CA GLY A 84 8.37 -11.46 5.50
C GLY A 84 9.68 -11.00 6.13
N SER A 85 10.68 -10.58 5.34
CA SER A 85 11.95 -10.08 5.88
C SER A 85 11.88 -8.63 6.36
N GLU A 86 10.96 -7.82 5.84
CA GLU A 86 10.88 -6.39 6.17
C GLU A 86 9.56 -6.06 6.83
N LYS A 87 9.62 -5.43 8.02
CA LYS A 87 8.45 -4.98 8.78
C LYS A 87 8.27 -3.48 8.55
N VAL A 88 7.17 -3.11 7.90
CA VAL A 88 6.77 -1.72 7.67
C VAL A 88 5.64 -1.38 8.64
N ALA A 89 5.86 -0.41 9.53
CA ALA A 89 4.79 0.08 10.41
C ALA A 89 3.72 0.81 9.58
N VAL A 90 2.46 0.56 9.91
CA VAL A 90 1.33 1.22 9.27
C VAL A 90 0.37 1.77 10.32
N GLN A 91 -0.39 2.79 9.96
CA GLN A 91 -1.37 3.38 10.85
C GLN A 91 -2.61 3.79 10.07
N TRP A 92 -3.75 3.77 10.76
CA TRP A 92 -4.98 4.32 10.22
C TRP A 92 -5.09 5.80 10.57
N ILE A 93 -5.31 6.63 9.56
CA ILE A 93 -5.69 8.02 9.72
C ILE A 93 -7.09 8.16 9.11
N HIS A 94 -8.10 8.20 9.98
CA HIS A 94 -9.52 8.06 9.59
C HIS A 94 -9.75 6.75 8.81
N ASN A 95 -10.03 6.85 7.51
CA ASN A 95 -10.27 5.73 6.60
C ASN A 95 -9.11 5.45 5.63
N VAL A 96 -7.93 6.04 5.89
CA VAL A 96 -6.74 5.91 5.06
C VAL A 96 -5.69 5.08 5.82
N LEU A 97 -5.19 4.02 5.19
CA LEU A 97 -4.05 3.27 5.70
C LEU A 97 -2.77 3.95 5.20
N VAL A 98 -1.90 4.37 6.12
CA VAL A 98 -0.68 5.09 5.78
C VAL A 98 0.53 4.30 6.25
N SER A 99 1.53 4.19 5.39
CA SER A 99 2.85 3.66 5.72
C SER A 99 3.94 4.62 5.23
N SER A 100 5.07 4.63 5.90
CA SER A 100 6.25 5.36 5.45
C SER A 100 7.48 4.48 5.59
N PHE A 101 8.32 4.43 4.57
CA PHE A 101 9.48 3.55 4.54
C PHE A 101 10.61 4.16 3.73
N LYS A 102 11.83 3.70 4.00
CA LYS A 102 13.03 4.06 3.24
C LYS A 102 13.44 2.88 2.38
N TYR A 103 13.78 3.16 1.12
CA TYR A 103 14.20 2.13 0.19
C TYR A 103 15.26 2.71 -0.77
N LYS A 104 16.42 2.07 -0.91
CA LYS A 104 17.48 2.47 -1.86
C LYS A 104 17.79 3.99 -1.92
N GLY A 105 17.75 4.69 -0.79
CA GLY A 105 18.05 6.13 -0.71
C GLY A 105 16.87 7.06 -1.05
N VAL A 106 15.66 6.53 -1.17
CA VAL A 106 14.42 7.31 -1.21
C VAL A 106 13.62 7.13 0.07
N PHE A 107 12.86 8.16 0.41
CA PHE A 107 11.80 8.12 1.40
C PHE A 107 10.46 8.05 0.67
N ALA A 108 9.63 7.07 1.01
CA ALA A 108 8.32 6.87 0.43
C ALA A 108 7.24 6.95 1.51
N VAL A 109 6.10 7.53 1.13
CA VAL A 109 4.85 7.49 1.90
C VAL A 109 3.81 6.84 1.02
N ALA A 110 3.33 5.66 1.41
CA ALA A 110 2.21 5.03 0.74
C ALA A 110 0.93 5.30 1.54
N SER A 111 -0.14 5.62 0.84
CA SER A 111 -1.46 5.79 1.41
C SER A 111 -2.48 5.02 0.60
N MET A 112 -3.34 4.27 1.28
CA MET A 112 -4.40 3.50 0.65
C MET A 112 -5.74 3.94 1.21
N ARG A 113 -6.80 3.93 0.39
CA ARG A 113 -8.17 4.18 0.84
C ARG A 113 -9.20 3.52 -0.05
N MET A 114 -10.36 3.25 0.52
CA MET A 114 -11.57 2.91 -0.23
C MET A 114 -12.33 4.18 -0.62
N ARG A 115 -12.79 4.25 -1.87
CA ARG A 115 -13.70 5.27 -2.44
C ARG A 115 -14.89 4.56 -3.09
N GLY A 116 -15.93 4.29 -2.30
CA GLY A 116 -16.97 3.36 -2.72
C GLY A 116 -16.36 1.96 -2.89
N ASP A 117 -16.49 1.39 -4.09
CA ASP A 117 -15.93 0.07 -4.44
C ASP A 117 -14.52 0.16 -5.05
N ILE A 118 -13.96 1.37 -5.16
CA ILE A 118 -12.63 1.61 -5.71
C ILE A 118 -11.61 1.57 -4.57
N LEU A 119 -10.60 0.72 -4.72
CA LEU A 119 -9.39 0.77 -3.90
C LEU A 119 -8.40 1.71 -4.58
N GLN A 120 -8.05 2.80 -3.90
CA GLN A 120 -7.04 3.74 -4.35
C GLN A 120 -5.77 3.54 -3.52
N GLU A 121 -4.64 3.36 -4.20
CA GLU A 121 -3.29 3.45 -3.61
C GLU A 121 -2.55 4.64 -4.22
N GLU A 122 -1.96 5.46 -3.36
CA GLU A 122 -1.13 6.62 -3.70
C GLU A 122 0.24 6.47 -3.04
N ILE A 123 1.32 6.53 -3.81
CA ILE A 123 2.69 6.47 -3.27
C ILE A 123 3.43 7.76 -3.65
N LEU A 124 3.84 8.51 -2.63
CA LEU A 124 4.68 9.68 -2.76
C LEU A 124 6.12 9.31 -2.46
N ILE A 125 7.02 9.57 -3.41
CA ILE A 125 8.45 9.28 -3.28
C ILE A 125 9.23 10.59 -3.29
N THR A 126 10.19 10.74 -2.39
CA THR A 126 11.17 11.84 -2.37
C THR A 126 12.58 11.30 -2.13
N ASP A 127 13.58 12.04 -2.59
CA ASP A 127 14.98 11.76 -2.24
C ASP A 127 15.20 11.83 -0.73
N ASP A 128 15.87 10.84 -0.15
CA ASP A 128 16.30 10.85 1.25
C ASP A 128 17.63 11.59 1.38
N LYS A 129 17.59 12.91 1.18
CA LYS A 129 18.75 13.79 1.33
C LYS A 129 18.74 14.44 2.73
N PRO A 130 19.92 14.66 3.34
CA PRO A 130 20.02 15.47 4.55
C PRO A 130 19.35 16.83 4.32
N ALA A 131 18.69 17.38 5.35
CA ALA A 131 18.09 18.70 5.28
C ALA A 131 19.17 19.79 5.20
N ILE A 132 19.69 20.02 4.00
CA ILE A 132 20.51 21.20 3.67
C ILE A 132 19.53 22.28 3.20
N LYS A 133 19.77 23.56 3.55
CA LYS A 133 18.91 24.68 3.13
C LYS A 133 18.56 24.55 1.63
N ASN A 134 17.26 24.52 1.34
CA ASN A 134 16.61 24.22 0.05
C ASN A 134 16.32 22.73 -0.17
N VAL A 135 15.23 22.25 0.46
CA VAL A 135 14.64 20.95 0.14
C VAL A 135 14.00 21.05 -1.26
N MET A 136 14.60 20.39 -2.25
CA MET A 136 13.92 20.09 -3.50
C MET A 136 13.12 18.81 -3.29
N VAL A 137 11.79 18.92 -3.26
CA VAL A 137 10.90 17.76 -3.27
C VAL A 137 10.52 17.49 -4.72
N SER A 138 11.07 16.43 -5.30
CA SER A 138 10.54 15.86 -6.54
C SER A 138 9.44 14.88 -6.15
N PHE A 139 8.20 15.16 -6.54
CA PHE A 139 7.10 14.23 -6.34
C PHE A 139 7.03 13.31 -7.54
N ILE A 140 7.02 12.01 -7.28
CA ILE A 140 6.40 11.07 -8.20
C ILE A 140 5.13 10.58 -7.51
N ASP A 141 4.01 10.87 -8.13
CA ASP A 141 2.67 10.47 -7.69
C ASP A 141 2.26 9.29 -8.56
N TYR A 142 1.92 8.18 -7.90
CA TYR A 142 1.33 7.03 -8.54
C TYR A 142 -0.02 6.79 -7.90
N THR A 143 -1.08 7.07 -8.65
CA THR A 143 -2.44 6.70 -8.26
C THR A 143 -2.84 5.45 -9.01
N ILE A 144 -3.23 4.42 -8.27
CA ILE A 144 -3.83 3.20 -8.83
C ILE A 144 -5.28 3.18 -8.38
N ASP A 145 -6.20 3.48 -9.29
CA ASP A 145 -7.64 3.29 -9.06
C ASP A 145 -8.02 1.89 -9.53
N MET A 146 -8.32 1.02 -8.58
CA MET A 146 -8.68 -0.36 -8.87
C MET A 146 -10.15 -0.59 -8.55
N SER A 147 -10.88 -1.16 -9.50
CA SER A 147 -12.29 -1.50 -9.35
C SER A 147 -12.45 -2.92 -8.84
N ASN A 148 -13.45 -3.13 -7.98
CA ASN A 148 -13.89 -4.45 -7.58
C ASN A 148 -14.75 -5.06 -8.70
N LEU A 149 -14.43 -6.25 -9.18
CA LEU A 149 -15.17 -6.93 -10.26
C LEU A 149 -16.19 -7.96 -9.73
N LEU A 150 -16.58 -7.86 -8.46
CA LEU A 150 -17.65 -8.69 -7.88
C LEU A 150 -19.02 -8.42 -8.54
#